data_AF-A0A955V340-F1
#
_entry.id   AF-A0A955V340-F1
#
_cell.length_a   1.000
_cell.length_b   1.000
_cell.length_c   1.000
_cell.angle_alpha   90.00
_cell.angle_beta   90.00
_cell.angle_gamma   90.00
#
_symmetry.space_group_name_H-M   'P 1'
#
loop_
_entity.id
_entity.type
_entity.pdbx_description
1 polymer ?
#
loop_
_entity_poly.entity_id
_entity_poly.type
_entity_poly.pdbx_seq_one_letter_code
_entity_poly.pdbx_strand_id
1 'polypeptide(L)'
;MPVVQTAIVATPTTATSVSTLPTTTSISTGGGLTAGTATATLLDRTRVFEASEPSIVAITSPTLEVLRPPPYSIYEPPAPRPYDPTPTPYDPPPPPGTPPPEGGGADGANGGGTGGAPQGDGKRWSLDQQLQVYAIFRDRIQELQQLRREREARKEQEAQRRQDFQGPSALGAANLLENLHVDRRVELRANEILKIASEVYFDANRDTGVVYYLPRRYDLAWNPRDQYALTVIYGMAGATEGDGEVFMAARLDTGIDARELEVAKALVRAYIRRHAKQTPQRFEELRPVPLASTSNVELFGGASNEFTVDAGQVSVQRVSGFLESIDVSWATDVRRLLNIESLLRTDAGIHGSTTFETAGREPFRRTIPLEIDVTSRGSLGRVVFDRAKGWANDAPYPVTLHDLHALVLATESRGRVREDDPVVYSWSLGDAVVAPGERVRWQAGAVPEWLDGQALLFWVEYSVDGTCAPCDDAVFSERFIPDLPKTREVVFTTGDAFEATGAERITVHVRSPFLDPQRSAIVQLPGVRLAADGQETQVARLFLTEREFSPAASHEPFYEWFLEVAMRDGTTYRSPSWSPSRALDLLLGSAVVEQALGGRVWERASPNADDAVSPSALE
;
A
#
# COMPACT_ATOMS: atom_id res chain seq x y z
N MET A 1 35.82 -58.24 -8.67
CA MET A 1 35.37 -58.32 -10.08
C MET A 1 34.56 -57.07 -10.37
N PRO A 2 34.77 -56.43 -11.54
CA PRO A 2 35.46 -55.14 -11.66
C PRO A 2 34.50 -54.00 -12.11
N VAL A 3 34.82 -52.70 -12.14
CA VAL A 3 35.80 -51.91 -12.94
C VAL A 3 35.71 -50.47 -12.36
N VAL A 4 36.73 -49.74 -11.86
CA VAL A 4 37.99 -49.15 -12.37
C VAL A 4 37.83 -48.04 -13.44
N GLN A 5 38.18 -46.79 -13.08
CA GLN A 5 38.92 -45.72 -13.82
C GLN A 5 38.68 -44.40 -13.05
N THR A 6 39.60 -43.59 -12.49
CA THR A 6 41.02 -43.25 -12.62
C THR A 6 41.47 -42.52 -13.90
N ALA A 7 41.74 -41.20 -13.76
CA ALA A 7 42.78 -40.38 -14.42
C ALA A 7 42.66 -38.95 -13.81
N ILE A 8 43.48 -38.44 -12.87
CA ILE A 8 44.87 -37.93 -12.87
C ILE A 8 45.38 -37.26 -14.17
N VAL A 9 46.11 -36.13 -13.98
CA VAL A 9 47.19 -35.49 -14.77
C VAL A 9 46.72 -34.19 -15.46
N ALA A 10 47.35 -33.00 -15.41
CA ALA A 10 48.55 -32.44 -14.79
C ALA A 10 48.48 -30.88 -14.79
N THR A 11 49.31 -30.27 -13.94
CA THR A 11 49.82 -28.87 -13.91
C THR A 11 50.63 -28.49 -15.20
N PRO A 12 51.24 -27.29 -15.42
CA PRO A 12 51.43 -26.09 -14.56
C PRO A 12 51.36 -24.69 -15.27
N THR A 13 51.66 -23.64 -14.48
CA THR A 13 52.51 -22.44 -14.78
C THR A 13 51.95 -21.11 -15.31
N THR A 14 52.39 -20.04 -14.59
CA THR A 14 52.72 -18.64 -15.01
C THR A 14 51.58 -17.74 -15.49
N ALA A 15 51.56 -16.41 -15.32
CA ALA A 15 52.19 -15.39 -14.49
C ALA A 15 51.71 -14.05 -15.11
N THR A 16 51.75 -12.94 -14.35
CA THR A 16 51.65 -11.53 -14.83
C THR A 16 50.26 -11.09 -15.33
N SER A 17 49.77 -9.88 -15.11
CA SER A 17 50.41 -8.60 -14.74
C SER A 17 49.38 -7.62 -14.15
N VAL A 18 49.85 -6.89 -13.14
CA VAL A 18 49.32 -5.62 -12.63
C VAL A 18 49.36 -4.56 -13.74
N SER A 19 48.30 -3.75 -13.88
CA SER A 19 48.27 -2.56 -14.73
C SER A 19 47.83 -1.34 -13.92
N THR A 20 48.83 -0.62 -13.41
CA THR A 20 48.78 0.81 -13.03
C THR A 20 49.05 1.67 -14.26
N LEU A 21 48.42 2.85 -14.39
CA LEU A 21 48.86 4.04 -15.18
C LEU A 21 47.81 5.18 -14.99
N PRO A 22 48.10 6.47 -15.25
CA PRO A 22 48.93 7.31 -14.41
C PRO A 22 48.30 8.68 -14.04
N THR A 23 49.02 9.38 -13.18
CA THR A 23 48.95 10.77 -12.74
C THR A 23 49.25 11.77 -13.87
N THR A 24 48.64 12.97 -13.84
CA THR A 24 49.31 14.29 -13.74
C THR A 24 48.31 15.44 -13.88
N THR A 25 48.23 16.34 -12.90
CA THR A 25 48.41 17.79 -13.12
C THR A 25 48.93 18.46 -11.84
N SER A 26 50.03 19.20 -12.00
CA SER A 26 50.71 20.06 -11.03
C SER A 26 50.04 21.43 -10.88
N ILE A 27 50.19 22.08 -9.72
CA ILE A 27 50.45 23.53 -9.57
C ILE A 27 51.19 23.73 -8.21
N SER A 28 52.35 24.41 -8.26
CA SER A 28 53.10 24.96 -7.11
C SER A 28 52.47 26.30 -6.68
N THR A 29 52.63 26.87 -5.48
CA THR A 29 53.83 27.37 -4.78
C THR A 29 53.26 28.01 -3.49
N GLY A 30 53.78 27.84 -2.26
CA GLY A 30 55.05 28.37 -1.76
C GLY A 30 54.95 28.72 -0.25
N GLY A 31 56.09 28.71 0.44
CA GLY A 31 56.34 29.24 1.80
C GLY A 31 56.03 28.27 2.95
N GLY A 32 56.90 27.93 3.91
CA GLY A 32 58.24 28.42 4.28
C GLY A 32 58.37 28.38 5.82
N LEU A 33 59.43 27.71 6.33
CA LEU A 33 60.01 27.82 7.70
C LEU A 33 59.15 27.27 8.86
N THR A 34 59.63 26.63 9.93
CA THR A 34 60.96 26.42 10.54
C THR A 34 60.94 25.12 11.38
N ALA A 35 62.10 24.45 11.47
CA ALA A 35 62.34 23.32 12.35
C ALA A 35 62.51 23.76 13.82
N GLY A 36 61.89 23.02 14.74
CA GLY A 36 62.07 23.16 16.18
C GLY A 36 62.09 21.77 16.84
N THR A 37 63.30 21.22 16.99
CA THR A 37 63.59 20.03 17.79
C THR A 37 63.39 20.33 19.27
N ALA A 38 62.41 19.67 19.90
CA ALA A 38 62.27 19.63 21.35
C ALA A 38 62.22 18.17 21.81
N THR A 39 63.36 17.70 22.33
CA THR A 39 63.48 16.50 23.16
C THR A 39 62.66 16.66 24.43
N ALA A 40 61.59 15.87 24.56
CA ALA A 40 60.83 15.74 25.80
C ALA A 40 61.21 14.42 26.50
N THR A 41 61.76 14.57 27.70
CA THR A 41 62.19 13.53 28.62
C THR A 41 60.99 12.70 29.09
N LEU A 42 61.00 11.38 28.79
CA LEU A 42 60.10 10.41 29.40
C LEU A 42 60.45 10.27 30.89
N LEU A 43 59.51 10.62 31.76
CA LEU A 43 59.54 10.24 33.18
C LEU A 43 58.50 9.13 33.39
N ASP A 44 59.04 7.93 33.50
CA ASP A 44 58.38 6.69 33.85
C ASP A 44 57.83 6.77 35.28
N ARG A 45 56.50 6.70 35.41
CA ARG A 45 55.80 6.43 36.66
C ARG A 45 54.68 5.44 36.37
N THR A 46 55.05 4.19 36.23
CA THR A 46 54.16 3.04 36.32
C THR A 46 53.59 2.95 37.74
N ARG A 47 52.37 3.46 37.94
CA ARG A 47 51.49 3.04 39.04
C ARG A 47 50.55 1.98 38.48
N VAL A 48 50.78 0.73 38.88
CA VAL A 48 49.86 -0.38 38.67
C VAL A 48 48.63 -0.11 39.54
N PHE A 49 47.54 0.31 38.92
CA PHE A 49 46.20 0.17 39.49
C PHE A 49 45.66 -1.16 38.95
N GLU A 50 45.55 -2.16 39.81
CA GLU A 50 44.72 -3.35 39.56
C GLU A 50 43.27 -2.89 39.41
N ALA A 51 42.83 -2.71 38.17
CA ALA A 51 41.42 -2.66 37.85
C ALA A 51 40.90 -4.11 37.89
N SER A 52 40.04 -4.40 38.86
CA SER A 52 39.25 -5.62 38.87
C SER A 52 38.42 -5.69 37.58
N GLU A 53 38.77 -6.60 36.69
CA GLU A 53 37.95 -6.93 35.52
C GLU A 53 36.56 -7.38 36.01
N PRO A 54 35.45 -6.83 35.47
CA PRO A 54 34.14 -7.36 35.78
C PRO A 54 34.04 -8.77 35.18
N SER A 55 33.71 -9.73 36.04
CA SER A 55 33.38 -11.10 35.66
C SER A 55 32.35 -11.08 34.52
N ILE A 56 32.78 -11.49 33.32
CA ILE A 56 31.89 -11.72 32.18
C ILE A 56 31.03 -12.93 32.55
N VAL A 57 29.84 -12.67 33.09
CA VAL A 57 28.81 -13.70 33.26
C VAL A 57 28.42 -14.15 31.86
N ALA A 58 28.58 -15.43 31.56
CA ALA A 58 28.11 -16.01 30.31
C ALA A 58 26.58 -15.88 30.25
N ILE A 59 26.09 -14.88 29.53
CA ILE A 59 24.66 -14.68 29.29
C ILE A 59 24.24 -15.70 28.24
N THR A 60 23.50 -16.73 28.64
CA THR A 60 22.88 -17.70 27.73
C THR A 60 21.91 -16.98 26.78
N SER A 61 21.92 -17.32 25.50
CA SER A 61 20.96 -16.74 24.53
C SER A 61 19.52 -17.09 24.92
N PRO A 62 18.56 -16.17 24.79
CA PRO A 62 17.14 -16.52 24.89
C PRO A 62 16.82 -17.54 23.78
N THR A 63 16.09 -18.60 24.12
CA THR A 63 15.59 -19.55 23.13
C THR A 63 14.15 -19.17 22.76
N LEU A 64 13.72 -19.39 21.52
CA LEU A 64 12.33 -19.14 21.13
C LEU A 64 11.56 -20.45 21.05
N GLU A 65 10.33 -20.45 21.56
CA GLU A 65 9.38 -21.53 21.33
C GLU A 65 8.33 -21.07 20.33
N VAL A 66 8.41 -21.59 19.11
CA VAL A 66 7.40 -21.36 18.06
C VAL A 66 6.24 -22.31 18.31
N LEU A 67 5.11 -21.73 18.71
CA LEU A 67 3.87 -22.46 18.93
C LEU A 67 3.16 -22.58 17.59
N ARG A 68 3.26 -23.77 16.98
CA ARG A 68 2.50 -24.06 15.77
C ARG A 68 1.03 -24.23 16.15
N PRO A 69 0.08 -23.61 15.43
CA PRO A 69 -1.31 -23.99 15.56
C PRO A 69 -1.43 -25.49 15.26
N PRO A 70 -2.34 -26.23 15.94
CA PRO A 70 -2.61 -27.61 15.55
C PRO A 70 -2.91 -27.64 14.05
N PRO A 71 -2.44 -28.67 13.30
CA PRO A 71 -2.71 -28.75 11.87
C PRO A 71 -4.20 -28.57 11.67
N TYR A 72 -4.58 -27.53 10.94
CA TYR A 72 -5.96 -27.34 10.54
C TYR A 72 -6.39 -28.64 9.87
N SER A 73 -7.31 -29.38 10.49
CA SER A 73 -8.16 -30.29 9.74
C SER A 73 -8.72 -29.43 8.63
N ILE A 74 -8.33 -29.71 7.38
CA ILE A 74 -8.98 -29.13 6.21
C ILE A 74 -10.47 -29.26 6.51
N TYR A 75 -11.13 -28.12 6.69
CA TYR A 75 -12.57 -28.11 6.87
C TYR A 75 -13.07 -28.50 5.49
N GLU A 76 -13.33 -29.80 5.29
CA GLU A 76 -14.16 -30.23 4.16
C GLU A 76 -15.44 -29.43 4.32
N PRO A 77 -15.72 -28.47 3.41
CA PRO A 77 -16.97 -27.76 3.50
C PRO A 77 -18.07 -28.82 3.48
N PRO A 78 -19.04 -28.78 4.43
CA PRO A 78 -20.11 -29.76 4.45
C PRO A 78 -20.72 -29.79 3.05
N ALA A 79 -20.91 -30.99 2.52
CA ALA A 79 -21.49 -31.20 1.19
C ALA A 79 -22.66 -30.22 1.00
N PRO A 80 -22.72 -29.49 -0.12
CA PRO A 80 -23.75 -28.49 -0.34
C PRO A 80 -25.10 -29.12 -0.06
N ARG A 81 -25.83 -28.55 0.90
CA ARG A 81 -27.17 -29.03 1.23
C ARG A 81 -28.00 -28.98 -0.07
N PRO A 82 -28.84 -29.98 -0.33
CA PRO A 82 -29.79 -29.92 -1.43
C PRO A 82 -30.51 -28.58 -1.38
N TYR A 83 -30.48 -27.84 -2.49
CA TYR A 83 -31.20 -26.59 -2.64
C TYR A 83 -32.67 -26.84 -2.31
N ASP A 84 -33.13 -26.25 -1.21
CA ASP A 84 -34.54 -26.25 -0.81
C ASP A 84 -35.22 -25.05 -1.52
N PRO A 85 -36.07 -25.29 -2.53
CA PRO A 85 -36.67 -24.22 -3.32
C PRO A 85 -37.86 -23.55 -2.62
N THR A 86 -38.10 -23.77 -1.32
CA THR A 86 -39.12 -23.02 -0.58
C THR A 86 -38.55 -21.72 0.02
N PRO A 87 -38.84 -20.54 -0.56
CA PRO A 87 -38.50 -19.28 0.09
C PRO A 87 -39.35 -19.15 1.36
N THR A 88 -38.71 -19.16 2.53
CA THR A 88 -39.34 -18.65 3.75
C THR A 88 -39.66 -17.17 3.54
N PRO A 89 -40.89 -16.70 3.84
CA PRO A 89 -41.24 -15.29 3.73
C PRO A 89 -40.28 -14.45 4.56
N TYR A 90 -39.53 -13.58 3.89
CA TYR A 90 -38.72 -12.57 4.55
C TYR A 90 -39.67 -11.51 5.10
N ASP A 91 -39.91 -11.51 6.41
CA ASP A 91 -40.53 -10.39 7.10
C ASP A 91 -39.46 -9.30 7.28
N PRO A 92 -39.52 -8.18 6.54
CA PRO A 92 -38.57 -7.10 6.72
C PRO A 92 -38.71 -6.53 8.14
N PRO A 93 -37.60 -6.12 8.77
CA PRO A 93 -37.66 -5.41 10.04
C PRO A 93 -38.52 -4.14 9.88
N PRO A 94 -39.35 -3.80 10.88
CA PRO A 94 -40.16 -2.59 10.81
C PRO A 94 -39.25 -1.37 10.65
N PRO A 95 -39.63 -0.40 9.79
CA PRO A 95 -38.83 0.79 9.57
C PRO A 95 -38.64 1.56 10.89
N PRO A 96 -37.47 2.18 11.12
CA PRO A 96 -37.25 3.03 12.27
C PRO A 96 -38.31 4.14 12.28
N GLY A 97 -39.02 4.26 13.40
CA GLY A 97 -40.11 5.21 13.56
C GLY A 97 -39.66 6.63 13.27
N THR A 98 -40.29 7.24 12.27
CA THR A 98 -40.15 8.66 11.97
C THR A 98 -40.54 9.49 13.21
N PRO A 99 -39.72 10.47 13.63
CA PRO A 99 -40.13 11.41 14.68
C PRO A 99 -41.39 12.16 14.22
N PRO A 100 -42.35 12.40 15.12
CA PRO A 100 -43.61 13.03 14.75
C PRO A 100 -43.37 14.47 14.24
N PRO A 101 -44.07 14.90 13.19
CA PRO A 101 -44.01 16.26 12.71
C PRO A 101 -44.61 17.22 13.75
N GLU A 102 -43.95 18.35 13.98
CA GLU A 102 -44.52 19.51 14.65
C GLU A 102 -45.69 20.05 13.81
N GLY A 103 -46.89 19.55 14.11
CA GLY A 103 -48.14 20.01 13.52
C GLY A 103 -48.78 21.08 14.39
N GLY A 104 -48.65 22.33 13.97
CA GLY A 104 -49.55 23.41 14.39
C GLY A 104 -50.90 23.31 13.67
N GLY A 105 -51.97 23.70 14.37
CA GLY A 105 -53.10 24.38 13.77
C GLY A 105 -54.31 23.56 13.28
N ALA A 106 -55.33 23.56 14.15
CA ALA A 106 -56.74 23.87 13.86
C ALA A 106 -57.68 22.89 13.12
N ASP A 107 -58.85 22.76 13.76
CA ASP A 107 -60.21 22.52 13.25
C ASP A 107 -60.66 21.11 12.80
N GLY A 108 -61.14 20.38 13.82
CA GLY A 108 -62.46 19.75 13.93
C GLY A 108 -63.18 19.17 12.70
N ALA A 109 -63.39 17.85 12.71
CA ALA A 109 -64.71 17.25 12.43
C ALA A 109 -64.75 15.75 12.84
N ASN A 110 -65.86 15.41 13.51
CA ASN A 110 -66.38 14.09 13.88
C ASN A 110 -65.97 12.85 13.06
N GLY A 111 -65.65 11.77 13.76
CA GLY A 111 -65.70 10.40 13.23
C GLY A 111 -65.25 9.37 14.26
N GLY A 112 -66.20 8.68 14.89
CA GLY A 112 -65.96 7.74 15.98
C GLY A 112 -65.13 6.50 15.60
N GLY A 113 -64.34 6.03 16.56
CA GLY A 113 -63.56 4.81 16.44
C GLY A 113 -62.85 4.51 17.75
N THR A 114 -63.51 3.72 18.61
CA THR A 114 -63.03 3.21 19.89
C THR A 114 -61.77 2.37 19.72
N GLY A 115 -60.63 2.88 20.20
CA GLY A 115 -59.39 2.14 20.41
C GLY A 115 -58.56 2.88 21.46
N GLY A 116 -58.40 2.30 22.64
CA GLY A 116 -57.83 2.94 23.82
C GLY A 116 -56.37 3.37 23.63
N ALA A 117 -56.16 4.67 23.47
CA ALA A 117 -54.89 5.30 23.78
C ALA A 117 -54.74 5.36 25.31
N PRO A 118 -53.57 5.05 25.89
CA PRO A 118 -53.34 5.31 27.29
C PRO A 118 -53.55 6.81 27.52
N GLN A 119 -54.48 7.16 28.41
CA GLN A 119 -54.55 8.48 29.00
C GLN A 119 -53.23 8.70 29.75
N GLY A 120 -52.23 9.18 29.02
CA GLY A 120 -51.08 9.83 29.61
C GLY A 120 -51.63 11.06 30.28
N ASP A 121 -51.77 10.99 31.61
CA ASP A 121 -51.93 12.15 32.46
C ASP A 121 -50.94 13.20 31.98
N GLY A 122 -51.44 14.19 31.25
CA GLY A 122 -50.71 15.39 30.89
C GLY A 122 -50.46 16.18 32.16
N LYS A 123 -49.59 15.65 33.03
CA LYS A 123 -49.04 16.33 34.19
C LYS A 123 -48.29 17.53 33.62
N ARG A 124 -49.01 18.64 33.48
CA ARG A 124 -48.41 19.96 33.38
C ARG A 124 -47.37 20.02 34.47
N TRP A 125 -46.12 20.15 34.07
CA TRP A 125 -45.03 20.30 35.02
C TRP A 125 -45.41 21.41 35.97
N SER A 126 -45.30 21.15 37.27
CA SER A 126 -45.55 22.20 38.26
C SER A 126 -44.61 23.37 37.98
N LEU A 127 -45.02 24.57 38.36
CA LEU A 127 -44.18 25.77 38.21
C LEU A 127 -42.78 25.52 38.82
N ASP A 128 -42.71 24.80 39.94
CA ASP A 128 -41.45 24.43 40.59
C ASP A 128 -40.58 23.50 39.74
N GLN A 129 -41.18 22.53 39.01
CA GLN A 129 -40.44 21.67 38.08
C GLN A 129 -39.91 22.45 36.88
N GLN A 130 -40.70 23.39 36.36
CA GLN A 130 -40.25 24.27 35.27
C GLN A 130 -39.09 25.19 35.73
N LEU A 131 -39.16 25.72 36.96
CA LEU A 131 -38.11 26.54 37.54
C LEU A 131 -36.83 25.74 37.84
N GLN A 132 -36.95 24.50 38.32
CA GLN A 132 -35.80 23.60 38.51
C GLN A 132 -35.10 23.28 37.19
N VAL A 133 -35.86 22.96 36.15
CA VAL A 133 -35.30 22.69 34.82
C VAL A 133 -34.65 23.96 34.26
N TYR A 134 -35.28 25.13 34.41
CA TYR A 134 -34.69 26.40 33.99
C TYR A 134 -33.39 26.72 34.74
N ALA A 135 -33.30 26.44 36.04
CA ALA A 135 -32.08 26.61 36.82
C ALA A 135 -30.94 25.71 36.31
N ILE A 136 -31.22 24.42 36.05
CA ILE A 136 -30.24 23.48 35.48
C ILE A 136 -29.76 23.97 34.09
N PHE A 137 -30.68 24.42 33.23
CA PHE A 137 -30.31 24.96 31.92
C PHE A 137 -29.46 26.22 32.02
N ARG A 138 -29.82 27.16 32.91
CA ARG A 138 -29.05 28.39 33.12
C ARG A 138 -27.63 28.10 33.60
N ASP A 139 -27.48 27.19 34.56
CA ASP A 139 -26.17 26.84 35.11
C ASP A 139 -25.31 26.13 34.04
N ARG A 140 -25.90 25.26 33.21
CA ARG A 140 -25.20 24.63 32.08
C ARG A 140 -24.81 25.63 30.99
N ILE A 141 -25.64 26.64 30.72
CA ILE A 141 -25.30 27.73 29.78
C ILE A 141 -24.12 28.54 30.31
N GLN A 142 -24.07 28.84 31.61
CA GLN A 142 -22.96 29.56 32.23
C GLN A 142 -21.65 28.75 32.15
N GLU A 143 -21.71 27.44 32.43
CA GLU A 143 -20.56 26.54 32.29
C GLU A 143 -20.04 26.52 30.84
N LEU A 144 -20.93 26.41 29.85
CA LEU A 144 -20.54 26.45 28.43
C LEU A 144 -19.94 27.79 28.02
N GLN A 145 -20.44 28.91 28.56
CA GLN A 145 -19.86 30.23 28.32
C GLN A 145 -18.47 30.36 28.94
N GLN A 146 -18.25 29.83 30.14
CA GLN A 146 -16.93 29.81 30.78
C GLN A 146 -15.94 28.97 29.97
N LEU A 147 -16.32 27.75 29.58
CA LEU A 147 -15.50 26.89 28.72
C LEU A 147 -15.14 27.55 27.38
N ARG A 148 -16.05 28.36 26.80
CA ARG A 148 -15.74 29.13 25.58
C ARG A 148 -14.69 30.21 25.83
N ARG A 149 -14.84 31.02 26.89
CA ARG A 149 -13.86 32.06 27.25
C ARG A 149 -12.50 31.46 27.58
N GLU A 150 -12.46 30.34 28.29
CA GLU A 150 -11.21 29.62 28.58
C GLU A 150 -10.54 29.10 27.30
N ARG A 151 -11.31 28.58 26.33
CA ARG A 151 -10.77 28.17 25.02
C ARG A 151 -10.28 29.36 24.21
N GLU A 152 -10.97 30.50 24.23
CA GLU A 152 -10.56 31.71 23.52
C GLU A 152 -9.28 32.31 24.13
N ALA A 153 -9.23 32.48 25.45
CA ALA A 153 -8.04 32.95 26.14
C ALA A 153 -6.83 32.02 25.91
N ARG A 154 -7.06 30.70 25.92
CA ARG A 154 -6.02 29.73 25.57
C ARG A 154 -5.56 29.87 24.11
N LYS A 155 -6.47 30.09 23.17
CA LYS A 155 -6.13 30.33 21.76
C LYS A 155 -5.32 31.62 21.59
N GLU A 156 -5.68 32.69 22.27
CA GLU A 156 -4.95 33.97 22.23
C GLU A 156 -3.55 33.82 22.83
N GLN A 157 -3.43 33.13 23.97
CA GLN A 157 -2.14 32.83 24.59
C GLN A 157 -1.27 31.95 23.69
N GLU A 158 -1.85 30.93 23.06
CA GLU A 158 -1.15 30.10 22.06
C GLU A 158 -0.76 30.91 20.82
N ALA A 159 -1.60 31.85 20.36
CA ALA A 159 -1.31 32.72 19.23
C ALA A 159 -0.16 33.70 19.55
N GLN A 160 -0.12 34.24 20.77
CA GLN A 160 1.02 35.05 21.24
C GLN A 160 2.29 34.21 21.32
N ARG A 161 2.24 33.01 21.94
CA ARG A 161 3.39 32.10 21.96
C ARG A 161 3.86 31.70 20.56
N ARG A 162 2.96 31.61 19.58
CA ARG A 162 3.29 31.35 18.18
C ARG A 162 4.09 32.47 17.53
N GLN A 163 3.97 33.71 17.99
CA GLN A 163 4.79 34.82 17.51
C GLN A 163 6.26 34.69 17.96
N ASP A 164 6.52 33.96 19.05
CA ASP A 164 7.87 33.74 19.57
C ASP A 164 8.62 32.60 18.86
N PHE A 165 7.91 31.72 18.14
CA PHE A 165 8.50 30.61 17.39
C PHE A 165 9.08 31.12 16.08
N GLN A 166 10.37 30.86 15.87
CA GLN A 166 11.06 31.25 14.64
C GLN A 166 11.23 30.09 13.66
N GLY A 167 10.77 28.89 14.04
CA GLY A 167 10.89 27.68 13.23
C GLY A 167 12.26 27.02 13.39
N PRO A 168 12.47 25.84 12.78
CA PRO A 168 13.70 25.07 12.91
C PRO A 168 14.90 25.83 12.33
N SER A 169 16.04 25.74 13.01
CA SER A 169 17.33 26.23 12.51
C SER A 169 18.22 25.06 12.10
N ALA A 170 18.74 25.07 10.87
CA ALA A 170 19.68 24.06 10.38
C ALA A 170 21.01 24.09 11.16
N LEU A 171 21.43 25.26 11.64
CA LEU A 171 22.62 25.42 12.50
C LEU A 171 22.40 24.81 13.90
N GLY A 172 21.15 24.53 14.26
CA GLY A 172 20.75 23.85 15.48
C GLY A 172 20.40 22.39 15.30
N ALA A 173 20.97 21.70 14.31
CA ALA A 173 20.85 20.26 14.22
C ALA A 173 21.50 19.55 15.43
N ALA A 174 20.83 18.56 15.98
CA ALA A 174 21.33 17.70 17.04
C ALA A 174 21.04 16.24 16.73
N ASN A 175 22.04 15.38 16.89
CA ASN A 175 21.87 13.95 16.72
C ASN A 175 21.48 13.28 18.04
N LEU A 176 20.25 12.77 18.13
CA LEU A 176 19.70 12.11 19.32
C LEU A 176 20.48 10.87 19.72
N LEU A 177 21.11 10.20 18.75
CA LEU A 177 21.89 8.97 18.93
C LEU A 177 23.40 9.27 18.94
N GLU A 178 23.81 10.52 19.19
CA GLU A 178 25.20 10.84 19.44
C GLU A 178 25.73 10.05 20.65
N ASN A 179 26.93 9.46 20.50
CA ASN A 179 27.55 8.59 21.49
C ASN A 179 26.72 7.33 21.80
N LEU A 180 25.94 6.84 20.83
CA LEU A 180 25.28 5.54 20.95
C LEU A 180 26.30 4.43 21.19
N HIS A 181 26.13 3.71 22.30
CA HIS A 181 26.90 2.51 22.61
C HIS A 181 26.07 1.27 22.35
N VAL A 182 26.64 0.30 21.64
CA VAL A 182 26.02 -1.02 21.43
C VAL A 182 26.88 -2.05 22.15
N ASP A 183 26.28 -2.76 23.11
CA ASP A 183 27.00 -3.67 24.02
C ASP A 183 27.63 -4.87 23.29
N ARG A 184 27.04 -5.29 22.16
CA ARG A 184 27.55 -6.37 21.30
C ARG A 184 28.00 -5.83 19.95
N ARG A 185 28.83 -6.62 19.24
CA ARG A 185 29.21 -6.38 17.83
C ARG A 185 28.05 -6.70 16.87
N VAL A 186 26.85 -6.20 17.16
CA VAL A 186 25.74 -6.20 16.21
C VAL A 186 25.87 -4.94 15.37
N GLU A 187 25.82 -5.08 14.06
CA GLU A 187 25.86 -3.96 13.12
C GLU A 187 24.52 -3.24 13.10
N LEU A 188 24.20 -2.53 14.18
CA LEU A 188 22.96 -1.79 14.28
C LEU A 188 23.10 -0.43 13.61
N ARG A 189 22.26 -0.15 12.62
CA ARG A 189 22.26 1.17 11.98
C ARG A 189 21.35 2.12 12.75
N ALA A 190 21.77 3.38 12.88
CA ALA A 190 20.98 4.40 13.60
C ALA A 190 19.56 4.55 13.04
N ASN A 191 19.39 4.31 11.73
CA ASN A 191 18.10 4.36 11.05
C ASN A 191 17.16 3.20 11.44
N GLU A 192 17.62 2.14 12.11
CA GLU A 192 16.77 1.02 12.56
C GLU A 192 16.16 1.26 13.95
N ILE A 193 16.77 2.17 14.73
CA ILE A 193 16.42 2.42 16.13
C ILE A 193 15.22 3.36 16.26
N LEU A 194 15.10 4.37 15.39
CA LEU A 194 14.06 5.39 15.46
C LEU A 194 13.29 5.48 14.13
N LYS A 195 11.99 5.74 14.20
CA LYS A 195 11.15 6.06 13.03
C LYS A 195 11.20 7.56 12.68
N ILE A 196 11.59 8.40 13.64
CA ILE A 196 12.02 9.78 13.35
C ILE A 196 13.47 9.79 12.87
N ALA A 197 13.86 10.82 12.11
CA ALA A 197 15.26 11.07 11.82
C ALA A 197 16.03 11.25 13.15
N SER A 198 17.25 10.71 13.22
CA SER A 198 18.11 10.88 14.41
C SER A 198 18.53 12.34 14.60
N GLU A 199 18.51 13.14 13.52
CA GLU A 199 18.74 14.58 13.54
C GLU A 199 17.44 15.34 13.86
N VAL A 200 17.45 16.12 14.94
CA VAL A 200 16.39 17.07 15.31
C VAL A 200 16.90 18.50 15.21
N TYR A 201 15.99 19.47 15.09
CA TYR A 201 16.32 20.88 14.89
C TYR A 201 15.75 21.71 16.02
N PHE A 202 16.57 22.47 16.72
CA PHE A 202 16.06 23.45 17.67
C PHE A 202 15.41 24.63 16.95
N ASP A 203 14.45 25.28 17.62
CA ASP A 203 13.93 26.56 17.14
C ASP A 203 15.07 27.59 17.03
N ALA A 204 15.02 28.43 15.99
CA ALA A 204 15.94 29.56 15.81
C ALA A 204 15.96 30.48 17.04
N ASN A 205 14.82 30.63 17.73
CA ASN A 205 14.74 31.17 19.07
C ASN A 205 14.93 30.06 20.11
N ARG A 206 16.18 29.85 20.53
CA ARG A 206 16.57 28.82 21.52
C ARG A 206 15.86 28.96 22.86
N ASP A 207 15.42 30.16 23.21
CA ASP A 207 14.71 30.40 24.47
C ASP A 207 13.33 29.76 24.46
N THR A 208 12.74 29.41 23.32
CA THR A 208 11.41 28.75 23.30
C THR A 208 11.44 27.32 23.87
N GLY A 209 12.61 26.66 23.82
CA GLY A 209 12.75 25.25 24.16
C GLY A 209 11.98 24.29 23.25
N VAL A 210 11.53 24.76 22.08
CA VAL A 210 10.88 23.92 21.07
C VAL A 210 11.94 23.23 20.22
N VAL A 211 11.72 21.94 19.99
CA VAL A 211 12.55 21.09 19.13
C VAL A 211 11.67 20.49 18.04
N TYR A 212 12.20 20.44 16.83
CA TYR A 212 11.53 19.96 15.65
C TYR A 212 12.10 18.63 15.16
N TYR A 213 11.24 17.70 14.75
CA TYR A 213 11.64 16.42 14.17
C TYR A 213 11.07 16.24 12.77
N LEU A 214 11.73 15.36 12.01
CA LEU A 214 11.29 14.88 10.70
C LEU A 214 11.08 13.38 10.76
N PRO A 215 10.19 12.81 9.94
CA PRO A 215 10.15 11.38 9.73
C PRO A 215 11.42 10.92 9.03
N ARG A 216 11.82 9.68 9.31
CA ARG A 216 12.98 9.06 8.68
C ARG A 216 12.70 8.68 7.23
N ARG A 217 11.52 8.12 6.98
CA ARG A 217 11.02 7.67 5.68
C ARG A 217 9.49 7.56 5.72
N TYR A 218 8.88 7.37 4.56
CA TYR A 218 7.51 6.87 4.46
C TYR A 218 7.51 5.47 3.85
N ASP A 219 6.75 4.58 4.44
CA ASP A 219 6.61 3.17 4.05
C ASP A 219 5.17 2.89 3.62
N LEU A 220 4.95 1.84 2.83
CA LEU A 220 3.60 1.40 2.45
C LEU A 220 2.77 1.08 3.69
N ALA A 221 1.66 1.77 3.88
CA ALA A 221 0.80 1.56 5.05
C ALA A 221 0.23 0.14 5.02
N TRP A 222 0.33 -0.55 6.15
CA TRP A 222 -0.22 -1.89 6.34
C TRP A 222 -0.83 -2.06 7.73
N ASN A 223 -1.95 -2.78 7.80
CA ASN A 223 -2.62 -3.15 9.03
C ASN A 223 -3.15 -4.58 8.87
N PRO A 224 -3.01 -5.48 9.88
CA PRO A 224 -3.58 -6.83 9.83
C PRO A 224 -5.07 -6.91 9.43
N ARG A 225 -5.86 -5.86 9.70
CA ARG A 225 -7.28 -5.82 9.34
C ARG A 225 -7.55 -5.33 7.92
N ASP A 226 -6.85 -4.27 7.52
CA ASP A 226 -7.11 -3.57 6.26
C ASP A 226 -6.12 -3.98 5.15
N GLN A 227 -5.18 -4.87 5.47
CA GLN A 227 -4.02 -5.30 4.67
C GLN A 227 -3.18 -4.10 4.17
N TYR A 228 -2.45 -4.27 3.07
CA TYR A 228 -1.71 -3.18 2.44
C TYR A 228 -2.65 -2.14 1.85
N ALA A 229 -2.33 -0.87 2.08
CA ALA A 229 -3.03 0.25 1.46
C ALA A 229 -2.51 0.50 0.04
N LEU A 230 -2.49 -0.56 -0.78
CA LEU A 230 -2.17 -0.57 -2.19
C LEU A 230 -3.42 -1.01 -2.96
N THR A 231 -3.79 -0.24 -3.98
CA THR A 231 -4.96 -0.49 -4.83
C THR A 231 -4.55 -0.43 -6.29
N VAL A 232 -5.07 -1.36 -7.09
CA VAL A 232 -4.93 -1.37 -8.55
C VAL A 232 -6.33 -1.38 -9.16
N ILE A 233 -6.62 -0.40 -10.01
CA ILE A 233 -7.90 -0.20 -10.69
C ILE A 233 -7.63 -0.24 -12.19
N TYR A 234 -8.28 -1.16 -12.89
CA TYR A 234 -8.19 -1.25 -14.34
C TYR A 234 -9.20 -0.28 -14.96
N GLY A 235 -8.68 0.71 -15.69
CA GLY A 235 -9.47 1.63 -16.50
C GLY A 235 -10.11 0.92 -17.69
N MET A 236 -11.30 1.38 -18.07
CA MET A 236 -11.95 0.92 -19.29
C MET A 236 -11.18 1.45 -20.49
N ALA A 237 -10.69 0.57 -21.37
CA ALA A 237 -10.11 0.98 -22.63
C ALA A 237 -11.13 1.83 -23.40
N GLY A 238 -10.81 3.10 -23.66
CA GLY A 238 -11.61 3.94 -24.54
C GLY A 238 -11.73 3.30 -25.93
N ALA A 239 -12.84 3.55 -26.63
CA ALA A 239 -13.21 2.93 -27.91
C ALA A 239 -12.25 3.18 -29.10
N THR A 240 -11.09 3.79 -28.87
CA THR A 240 -10.06 4.06 -29.86
C THR A 240 -8.76 3.48 -29.34
N GLU A 241 -8.20 2.52 -30.09
CA GLU A 241 -6.91 1.85 -29.91
C GLU A 241 -6.00 2.46 -28.84
N GLY A 242 -6.01 1.85 -27.66
CA GLY A 242 -5.08 2.16 -26.58
C GLY A 242 -5.09 1.03 -25.57
N ASP A 243 -3.91 0.55 -25.21
CA ASP A 243 -3.68 -0.43 -24.15
C ASP A 243 -4.45 -0.03 -22.89
N GLY A 244 -5.12 -0.98 -22.23
CA GLY A 244 -5.95 -0.69 -21.05
C GLY A 244 -5.15 0.12 -20.01
N GLU A 245 -5.64 1.31 -19.68
CA GLU A 245 -5.06 2.14 -18.63
C GLU A 245 -5.28 1.45 -17.28
N VAL A 246 -4.26 1.44 -16.43
CA VAL A 246 -4.29 0.89 -15.08
C VAL A 246 -3.94 2.02 -14.14
N PHE A 247 -4.84 2.33 -13.22
CA PHE A 247 -4.61 3.27 -12.14
C PHE A 247 -4.13 2.51 -10.91
N MET A 248 -2.96 2.88 -10.40
CA MET A 248 -2.43 2.38 -9.15
C MET A 248 -2.52 3.48 -8.09
N ALA A 249 -2.76 3.11 -6.85
CA ALA A 249 -2.75 4.02 -5.72
C ALA A 249 -2.13 3.34 -4.49
N ALA A 250 -1.26 4.06 -3.78
CA ALA A 250 -0.64 3.61 -2.55
C ALA A 250 -0.78 4.71 -1.48
N ARG A 251 -1.07 4.31 -0.24
CA ARG A 251 -0.95 5.18 0.93
C ARG A 251 0.35 4.87 1.66
N LEU A 252 1.15 5.89 1.89
CA LEU A 252 2.40 5.79 2.63
C LEU A 252 2.27 6.45 4.00
N ASP A 253 2.79 5.81 5.04
CA ASP A 253 2.83 6.35 6.40
C ASP A 253 4.25 6.42 6.95
N THR A 254 4.44 7.21 8.01
CA THR A 254 5.77 7.34 8.68
C THR A 254 5.98 6.28 9.77
N GLY A 255 4.94 5.54 10.11
CA GLY A 255 4.86 4.69 11.30
C GLY A 255 5.08 5.39 12.65
N ILE A 256 5.21 6.72 12.72
CA ILE A 256 5.48 7.44 13.97
C ILE A 256 4.22 7.46 14.84
N ASP A 257 4.30 6.84 16.01
CA ASP A 257 3.22 6.80 16.99
C ASP A 257 3.58 7.61 18.26
N ALA A 258 2.65 7.66 19.22
CA ALA A 258 2.87 8.37 20.47
C ALA A 258 4.04 7.80 21.29
N ARG A 259 4.29 6.49 21.22
CA ARG A 259 5.39 5.85 21.96
C ARG A 259 6.73 6.28 21.38
N GLU A 260 6.85 6.32 20.06
CA GLU A 260 8.05 6.80 19.37
C GLU A 260 8.35 8.26 19.74
N LEU A 261 7.33 9.11 19.84
CA LEU A 261 7.50 10.50 20.27
C LEU A 261 7.95 10.62 21.73
N GLU A 262 7.50 9.75 22.63
CA GLU A 262 7.99 9.73 24.01
C GLU A 262 9.45 9.29 24.11
N VAL A 263 9.86 8.29 23.32
CA VAL A 263 11.28 7.89 23.20
C VAL A 263 12.11 9.07 22.69
N ALA A 264 11.67 9.74 21.64
CA ALA A 264 12.35 10.91 21.09
C ALA A 264 12.48 12.04 22.13
N LYS A 265 11.41 12.35 22.89
CA LYS A 265 11.45 13.35 23.97
C LYS A 265 12.46 12.98 25.05
N ALA A 266 12.53 11.70 25.44
CA ALA A 266 13.51 11.23 26.41
C ALA A 266 14.95 11.44 25.91
N LEU A 267 15.20 11.11 24.63
CA LEU A 267 16.51 11.31 23.98
C LEU A 267 16.86 12.80 23.85
N VAL A 268 15.91 13.68 23.51
CA VAL A 268 16.15 15.14 23.45
C VAL A 268 16.54 15.68 24.82
N ARG A 269 15.82 15.29 25.90
CA ARG A 269 16.15 15.72 27.27
C ARG A 269 17.53 15.24 27.68
N ALA A 270 17.87 13.99 27.35
CA ALA A 270 19.20 13.42 27.59
C ALA A 270 20.29 14.20 26.84
N TYR A 271 20.08 14.48 25.55
CA TYR A 271 20.99 15.28 24.74
C TYR A 271 21.26 16.66 25.35
N ILE A 272 20.21 17.37 25.78
CA ILE A 272 20.32 18.70 26.39
C ILE A 272 21.08 18.63 27.72
N ARG A 273 20.84 17.62 28.56
CA ARG A 273 21.59 17.43 29.81
C ARG A 273 23.08 17.19 29.56
N ARG A 274 23.43 16.31 28.61
CA ARG A 274 24.83 16.05 28.21
C ARG A 274 25.54 17.31 27.73
N HIS A 275 24.82 18.20 27.05
CA HIS A 275 25.35 19.42 26.45
C HIS A 275 25.12 20.69 27.29
N ALA A 276 24.57 20.58 28.50
CA ALA A 276 24.16 21.74 29.31
C ALA A 276 25.29 22.73 29.61
N LYS A 277 26.55 22.26 29.63
CA LYS A 277 27.74 23.11 29.84
C LYS A 277 28.12 23.93 28.61
N GLN A 278 27.83 23.42 27.42
CA GLN A 278 28.22 24.03 26.14
C GLN A 278 27.11 24.94 25.63
N THR A 279 25.87 24.48 25.75
CA THR A 279 24.70 25.20 25.22
C THR A 279 23.55 25.03 26.21
N PRO A 280 23.42 25.89 27.24
CA PRO A 280 22.34 25.80 28.20
C PRO A 280 21.01 26.05 27.47
N GLN A 281 20.19 25.01 27.40
CA GLN A 281 18.91 25.03 26.71
C GLN A 281 17.84 24.39 27.59
N ARG A 282 16.61 24.87 27.46
CA ARG A 282 15.43 24.21 28.05
C ARG A 282 14.74 23.38 27.00
N PHE A 283 14.08 22.31 27.43
CA PHE A 283 13.18 21.54 26.59
C PHE A 283 11.74 21.76 27.06
N GLU A 284 10.91 22.34 26.20
CA GLU A 284 9.48 22.48 26.45
C GLU A 284 8.66 21.48 25.63
N GLU A 285 8.93 21.36 24.33
CA GLU A 285 8.07 20.58 23.44
C GLU A 285 8.83 20.02 22.23
N LEU A 286 8.40 18.85 21.77
CA LEU A 286 8.84 18.24 20.51
C LEU A 286 7.71 18.34 19.48
N ARG A 287 7.97 18.97 18.33
CA ARG A 287 6.97 19.23 17.26
C ARG A 287 7.43 18.72 15.90
N PRO A 288 6.52 18.37 15.00
CA PRO A 288 6.91 18.14 13.60
C PRO A 288 7.42 19.45 13.00
N VAL A 289 8.40 19.37 12.10
CA VAL A 289 8.89 20.53 11.35
C VAL A 289 7.73 21.20 10.59
N PRO A 290 7.56 22.54 10.65
CA PRO A 290 6.56 23.24 9.86
C PRO A 290 6.99 23.32 8.39
N LEU A 291 6.04 23.27 7.47
CA LEU A 291 6.26 23.30 6.01
C LEU A 291 6.02 24.70 5.43
N ALA A 292 6.91 25.17 4.55
CA ALA A 292 6.75 26.44 3.83
C ALA A 292 5.88 26.32 2.58
N SER A 293 5.97 25.16 1.91
CA SER A 293 5.24 24.86 0.68
C SER A 293 4.83 23.40 0.63
N THR A 294 4.00 23.06 -0.35
CA THR A 294 3.69 21.67 -0.70
C THR A 294 4.97 20.96 -1.14
N SER A 295 5.11 19.69 -0.79
CA SER A 295 6.25 18.85 -1.16
C SER A 295 6.27 18.54 -2.66
N ASN A 296 7.48 18.38 -3.22
CA ASN A 296 7.66 17.70 -4.49
C ASN A 296 7.92 16.22 -4.21
N VAL A 297 7.16 15.33 -4.84
CA VAL A 297 7.26 13.89 -4.63
C VAL A 297 7.72 13.25 -5.93
N GLU A 298 8.83 12.53 -5.85
CA GLU A 298 9.46 11.82 -6.96
C GLU A 298 9.39 10.32 -6.66
N LEU A 299 8.62 9.58 -7.45
CA LEU A 299 8.62 8.12 -7.41
C LEU A 299 9.60 7.55 -8.45
N PHE A 300 10.00 6.30 -8.24
CA PHE A 300 10.90 5.53 -9.10
C PHE A 300 12.35 6.01 -9.14
N GLY A 301 12.79 6.92 -8.27
CA GLY A 301 14.22 7.23 -8.05
C GLY A 301 15.04 7.56 -9.31
N GLY A 302 14.41 8.10 -10.36
CA GLY A 302 15.05 8.34 -11.67
C GLY A 302 15.06 7.15 -12.64
N ALA A 303 14.65 5.96 -12.20
CA ALA A 303 14.33 4.81 -13.05
C ALA A 303 12.97 4.95 -13.78
N SER A 304 12.42 6.18 -13.83
CA SER A 304 11.22 6.50 -14.58
C SER A 304 11.31 6.06 -16.05
N ASN A 305 12.51 5.95 -16.62
CA ASN A 305 12.69 5.46 -17.99
C ASN A 305 12.44 3.95 -18.14
N GLU A 306 12.75 3.15 -17.11
CA GLU A 306 12.56 1.68 -17.12
C GLU A 306 11.09 1.30 -16.94
N PHE A 307 10.34 2.10 -16.17
CA PHE A 307 8.90 1.90 -15.94
C PHE A 307 8.02 2.83 -16.78
N THR A 308 8.62 3.81 -17.46
CA THR A 308 7.99 4.84 -18.33
C THR A 308 6.72 5.46 -17.75
N VAL A 309 6.66 5.66 -16.43
CA VAL A 309 5.59 6.44 -15.81
C VAL A 309 5.95 7.89 -16.01
N ASP A 310 5.24 8.57 -16.89
CA ASP A 310 5.49 9.99 -17.12
C ASP A 310 5.25 10.76 -15.82
N ALA A 311 6.13 11.70 -15.48
CA ALA A 311 5.99 12.48 -14.25
C ALA A 311 4.63 13.21 -14.16
N GLY A 312 4.00 13.50 -15.29
CA GLY A 312 2.64 14.07 -15.37
C GLY A 312 1.51 13.09 -15.08
N GLN A 313 1.77 11.78 -15.08
CA GLN A 313 0.81 10.72 -14.75
C GLN A 313 0.84 10.33 -13.27
N VAL A 314 1.84 10.79 -12.51
CA VAL A 314 1.90 10.62 -11.06
C VAL A 314 1.14 11.77 -10.41
N SER A 315 0.02 11.45 -9.79
CA SER A 315 -0.76 12.36 -8.95
C SER A 315 -0.43 12.10 -7.49
N VAL A 316 0.01 13.13 -6.78
CA VAL A 316 0.28 13.04 -5.35
C VAL A 316 -0.68 13.96 -4.61
N GLN A 317 -1.48 13.37 -3.73
CA GLN A 317 -2.35 14.16 -2.87
C GLN A 317 -1.48 14.93 -1.88
N ARG A 318 -1.61 16.25 -1.91
CA ARG A 318 -0.78 17.16 -1.12
C ARG A 318 -0.90 16.85 0.37
N VAL A 319 0.26 16.81 1.02
CA VAL A 319 0.40 16.65 2.46
C VAL A 319 0.40 18.02 3.12
N SER A 320 -0.47 18.27 4.10
CA SER A 320 -0.46 19.49 4.92
C SER A 320 0.52 19.42 6.09
N GLY A 321 1.04 18.23 6.44
CA GLY A 321 2.08 18.07 7.46
C GLY A 321 2.82 16.74 7.39
N PHE A 322 4.07 16.69 7.86
CA PHE A 322 4.91 15.50 7.76
C PHE A 322 4.37 14.21 8.41
N LEU A 323 3.47 14.33 9.38
CA LEU A 323 2.86 13.15 10.03
C LEU A 323 1.69 12.57 9.25
N GLU A 324 1.16 13.32 8.30
CA GLU A 324 0.04 12.84 7.49
C GLU A 324 0.56 11.82 6.48
N SER A 325 -0.31 10.89 6.15
CA SER A 325 -0.04 9.91 5.11
C SER A 325 0.10 10.58 3.75
N ILE A 326 0.98 10.04 2.91
CA ILE A 326 1.10 10.46 1.51
C ILE A 326 0.29 9.50 0.66
N ASP A 327 -0.80 9.99 0.09
CA ASP A 327 -1.57 9.24 -0.90
C ASP A 327 -0.99 9.53 -2.29
N VAL A 328 -0.42 8.51 -2.91
CA VAL A 328 0.17 8.58 -4.25
C VAL A 328 -0.64 7.74 -5.20
N SER A 329 -0.97 8.27 -6.37
CA SER A 329 -1.57 7.52 -7.46
C SER A 329 -0.84 7.77 -8.77
N TRP A 330 -0.84 6.77 -9.64
CA TRP A 330 -0.25 6.89 -10.96
C TRP A 330 -1.02 6.04 -11.97
N ALA A 331 -1.02 6.49 -13.24
CA ALA A 331 -1.54 5.70 -14.34
C ALA A 331 -0.40 4.98 -15.06
N THR A 332 -0.66 3.75 -15.50
CA THR A 332 0.25 2.91 -16.28
C THR A 332 -0.55 2.05 -17.26
N ASP A 333 0.08 1.23 -18.09
CA ASP A 333 -0.60 0.22 -18.91
C ASP A 333 -0.47 -1.19 -18.32
N VAL A 334 -1.28 -2.13 -18.83
CA VAL A 334 -1.30 -3.54 -18.39
C VAL A 334 0.06 -4.23 -18.52
N ARG A 335 0.84 -3.95 -19.57
CA ARG A 335 2.16 -4.59 -19.76
C ARG A 335 3.15 -4.12 -18.70
N ARG A 336 3.15 -2.82 -18.39
CA ARG A 336 3.98 -2.22 -17.34
C ARG A 336 3.55 -2.63 -15.94
N LEU A 337 2.25 -2.84 -15.72
CA LEU A 337 1.75 -3.37 -14.46
C LEU A 337 2.44 -4.68 -14.09
N LEU A 338 2.64 -5.61 -15.05
CA LEU A 338 3.33 -6.88 -14.78
C LEU A 338 4.78 -6.67 -14.31
N ASN A 339 5.47 -5.64 -14.83
CA ASN A 339 6.81 -5.29 -14.36
C ASN A 339 6.77 -4.71 -12.95
N ILE A 340 5.79 -3.84 -12.66
CA ILE A 340 5.61 -3.26 -11.32
C ILE A 340 5.23 -4.35 -10.31
N GLU A 341 4.33 -5.26 -10.68
CA GLU A 341 3.99 -6.42 -9.86
C GLU A 341 5.22 -7.29 -9.61
N SER A 342 6.02 -7.56 -10.65
CA SER A 342 7.28 -8.28 -10.49
C SER A 342 8.25 -7.57 -9.55
N LEU A 343 8.33 -6.23 -9.56
CA LEU A 343 9.15 -5.48 -8.61
C LEU A 343 8.64 -5.64 -7.18
N LEU A 344 7.31 -5.52 -6.98
CA LEU A 344 6.70 -5.63 -5.66
C LEU A 344 6.73 -7.05 -5.10
N ARG A 345 6.76 -8.07 -5.96
CA ARG A 345 6.97 -9.49 -5.59
C ARG A 345 8.45 -9.82 -5.31
N THR A 346 9.36 -8.89 -5.57
CA THR A 346 10.77 -9.03 -5.22
C THR A 346 11.09 -8.10 -4.07
N ASP A 347 12.14 -8.39 -3.30
CA ASP A 347 12.67 -7.50 -2.25
C ASP A 347 13.27 -6.18 -2.80
N ALA A 348 12.98 -5.82 -4.06
CA ALA A 348 13.38 -4.57 -4.68
C ALA A 348 12.38 -3.43 -4.41
N GLY A 349 11.08 -3.72 -4.36
CA GLY A 349 10.04 -2.70 -4.16
C GLY A 349 10.05 -1.55 -5.17
N ILE A 350 9.34 -0.46 -4.85
CA ILE A 350 9.38 0.82 -5.56
C ILE A 350 9.91 1.88 -4.59
N HIS A 351 11.03 2.50 -4.94
CA HIS A 351 11.63 3.55 -4.15
C HIS A 351 11.36 4.94 -4.74
N GLY A 352 11.24 5.92 -3.86
CA GLY A 352 11.10 7.32 -4.23
C GLY A 352 11.64 8.24 -3.15
N SER A 353 11.37 9.52 -3.32
CA SER A 353 11.66 10.51 -2.30
C SER A 353 10.69 11.68 -2.38
N THR A 354 10.52 12.37 -1.26
CA THR A 354 9.76 13.60 -1.18
C THR A 354 10.67 14.69 -0.65
N THR A 355 10.71 15.83 -1.33
CA THR A 355 11.51 16.99 -0.92
C THR A 355 10.60 18.04 -0.31
N PHE A 356 10.92 18.42 0.93
CA PHE A 356 10.21 19.42 1.70
C PHE A 356 11.07 20.65 1.92
N GLU A 357 10.44 21.82 1.87
CA GLU A 357 11.03 23.09 2.27
C GLU A 357 10.42 23.50 3.63
N THR A 358 11.28 23.70 4.62
CA THR A 358 10.83 24.01 5.99
C THR A 358 10.38 25.46 6.08
N ALA A 359 9.30 25.72 6.82
CA ALA A 359 8.92 27.08 7.20
C ALA A 359 9.77 27.58 8.37
N GLY A 360 9.93 28.89 8.48
CA GLY A 360 10.65 29.54 9.57
C GLY A 360 11.54 30.65 9.06
N ARG A 361 12.35 31.19 9.97
CA ARG A 361 13.33 32.24 9.69
C ARG A 361 14.48 31.76 8.81
N GLU A 362 14.85 30.49 8.95
CA GLU A 362 15.95 29.84 8.24
C GLU A 362 15.43 28.61 7.47
N PRO A 363 14.71 28.81 6.34
CA PRO A 363 14.19 27.69 5.56
C PRO A 363 15.32 26.83 5.00
N PHE A 364 15.17 25.52 5.07
CA PHE A 364 16.07 24.56 4.46
C PHE A 364 15.29 23.44 3.77
N ARG A 365 15.97 22.71 2.88
CA ARG A 365 15.37 21.58 2.17
C ARG A 365 15.79 20.26 2.77
N ARG A 366 14.85 19.32 2.86
CA ARG A 366 15.13 17.93 3.23
C ARG A 366 14.41 16.97 2.32
N THR A 367 15.13 15.96 1.89
CA THR A 367 14.62 14.84 1.11
C THR A 367 14.38 13.68 2.05
N ILE A 368 13.14 13.17 2.06
CA ILE A 368 12.72 12.03 2.87
C ILE A 368 12.40 10.88 1.92
N PRO A 369 13.02 9.70 2.09
CA PRO A 369 12.77 8.56 1.20
C PRO A 369 11.34 8.03 1.34
N LEU A 370 10.83 7.48 0.24
CA LEU A 370 9.55 6.79 0.11
C LEU A 370 9.82 5.35 -0.33
N GLU A 371 9.06 4.40 0.21
CA GLU A 371 9.24 2.97 -0.08
C GLU A 371 7.87 2.30 -0.19
N ILE A 372 7.53 1.81 -1.39
CA ILE A 372 6.39 0.93 -1.64
C ILE A 372 6.96 -0.48 -1.79
N ASP A 373 6.99 -1.20 -0.69
CA ASP A 373 7.47 -2.57 -0.65
C ASP A 373 6.62 -3.36 0.35
N VAL A 374 6.08 -4.49 -0.11
CA VAL A 374 5.20 -5.36 0.67
C VAL A 374 6.02 -6.22 1.63
N THR A 375 7.30 -6.48 1.37
CA THR A 375 8.16 -7.28 2.26
C THR A 375 8.96 -6.37 3.21
N SER A 376 8.84 -5.06 3.08
CA SER A 376 9.60 -4.13 3.94
C SER A 376 9.16 -4.20 5.40
N ARG A 377 10.17 -4.17 6.28
CA ARG A 377 9.98 -4.03 7.74
C ARG A 377 9.32 -2.72 8.13
N GLY A 378 9.43 -1.71 7.26
CA GLY A 378 8.78 -0.41 7.47
C GLY A 378 7.28 -0.52 7.40
N SER A 379 6.82 -1.18 6.33
CA SER A 379 5.42 -1.43 6.03
C SER A 379 4.79 -2.31 7.11
N LEU A 380 5.43 -3.44 7.45
CA LEU A 380 4.93 -4.38 8.45
C LEU A 380 5.06 -3.90 9.91
N GLY A 381 5.83 -2.85 10.14
CA GLY A 381 6.01 -2.24 11.45
C GLY A 381 6.95 -3.01 12.38
N ARG A 382 6.96 -2.63 13.66
CA ARG A 382 7.87 -3.22 14.66
C ARG A 382 7.21 -4.40 15.36
N VAL A 383 7.99 -5.45 15.56
CA VAL A 383 7.66 -6.53 16.50
C VAL A 383 7.87 -6.01 17.92
N VAL A 384 6.77 -5.87 18.66
CA VAL A 384 6.78 -5.39 20.03
C VAL A 384 7.09 -6.55 20.97
N PHE A 385 8.18 -6.43 21.71
CA PHE A 385 8.51 -7.35 22.79
C PHE A 385 7.63 -7.07 24.03
N ASP A 386 6.87 -8.07 24.45
CA ASP A 386 6.14 -8.11 25.72
C ASP A 386 6.43 -9.45 26.39
N ARG A 387 7.21 -9.41 27.48
CA ARG A 387 7.65 -10.59 28.24
C ARG A 387 6.51 -11.56 28.57
N ALA A 388 5.30 -11.06 28.80
CA ALA A 388 4.16 -11.87 29.25
C ALA A 388 3.30 -12.42 28.11
N LYS A 389 3.18 -11.71 26.98
CA LYS A 389 2.15 -12.00 25.96
C LYS A 389 2.63 -12.76 24.73
N GLY A 390 3.95 -12.88 24.52
CA GLY A 390 4.47 -13.45 23.28
C GLY A 390 4.27 -12.49 22.09
N TRP A 391 4.34 -13.01 20.88
CA TRP A 391 4.05 -12.28 19.64
C TRP A 391 3.41 -13.22 18.61
N ALA A 392 2.59 -12.67 17.71
CA ALA A 392 1.99 -13.40 16.60
C ALA A 392 2.44 -12.76 15.29
N ASN A 393 2.82 -13.58 14.31
CA ASN A 393 3.12 -13.08 12.99
C ASN A 393 1.82 -12.81 12.22
N ASP A 394 1.31 -11.58 12.33
CA ASP A 394 0.14 -11.15 11.58
C ASP A 394 0.47 -10.78 10.13
N ALA A 395 1.76 -10.73 9.75
CA ALA A 395 2.18 -10.44 8.39
C ALA A 395 1.81 -11.61 7.44
N PRO A 396 1.57 -11.32 6.16
CA PRO A 396 1.27 -12.35 5.17
C PRO A 396 2.50 -13.18 4.76
N TYR A 397 3.69 -12.83 5.25
CA TYR A 397 4.96 -13.46 4.93
C TYR A 397 5.59 -14.13 6.16
N PRO A 398 6.38 -15.22 5.97
CA PRO A 398 7.24 -15.73 7.03
C PRO A 398 8.23 -14.66 7.48
N VAL A 399 8.44 -14.58 8.80
CA VAL A 399 9.35 -13.61 9.41
C VAL A 399 10.45 -14.37 10.16
N THR A 400 11.70 -14.00 9.91
CA THR A 400 12.87 -14.53 10.63
C THR A 400 13.29 -13.54 11.71
N LEU A 401 13.25 -13.96 12.98
CA LEU A 401 13.61 -13.11 14.12
C LEU A 401 15.11 -13.25 14.44
N HIS A 402 15.88 -12.17 14.30
CA HIS A 402 17.34 -12.15 14.45
C HIS A 402 17.76 -11.81 15.87
N ASP A 403 17.46 -10.59 16.32
CA ASP A 403 17.91 -10.04 17.60
C ASP A 403 16.81 -9.27 18.30
N LEU A 404 16.72 -9.38 19.62
CA LEU A 404 15.96 -8.48 20.48
C LEU A 404 16.88 -7.36 20.95
N HIS A 405 16.42 -6.11 20.88
CA HIS A 405 17.16 -4.96 21.37
C HIS A 405 16.39 -4.20 22.44
N ALA A 406 17.14 -3.57 23.35
CA ALA A 406 16.63 -2.66 24.35
C ALA A 406 17.46 -1.37 24.35
N LEU A 407 16.81 -0.22 24.10
CA LEU A 407 17.42 1.10 24.21
C LEU A 407 17.18 1.66 25.62
N VAL A 408 18.26 2.00 26.31
CA VAL A 408 18.22 2.71 27.60
C VAL A 408 19.03 4.00 27.54
N LEU A 409 18.86 4.85 28.55
CA LEU A 409 19.81 5.92 28.86
C LEU A 409 20.70 5.45 30.01
N ALA A 410 22.01 5.63 29.88
CA ALA A 410 22.95 5.32 30.96
C ALA A 410 22.64 6.19 32.20
N THR A 411 22.50 5.55 33.36
CA THR A 411 22.24 6.23 34.63
C THR A 411 23.51 6.69 35.34
N GLU A 412 24.65 6.12 34.96
CA GLU A 412 25.96 6.41 35.56
C GLU A 412 27.03 6.35 34.48
N SER A 413 28.11 7.11 34.67
CA SER A 413 29.27 7.05 33.78
C SER A 413 30.10 5.79 34.08
N ARG A 414 30.30 4.93 33.08
CA ARG A 414 31.10 3.70 33.18
C ARG A 414 32.00 3.53 31.95
N GLY A 415 33.31 3.63 32.16
CA GLY A 415 34.30 3.51 31.09
C GLY A 415 34.12 4.60 30.02
N ARG A 416 33.74 4.20 28.80
CA ARG A 416 33.48 5.12 27.68
C ARG A 416 32.05 5.63 27.62
N VAL A 417 31.14 5.01 28.38
CA VAL A 417 29.73 5.40 28.47
C VAL A 417 29.59 6.50 29.53
N ARG A 418 28.99 7.64 29.17
CA ARG A 418 28.68 8.73 30.09
C ARG A 418 27.23 8.63 30.55
N GLU A 419 26.92 9.29 31.66
CA GLU A 419 25.52 9.49 32.08
C GLU A 419 24.73 10.14 30.94
N ASP A 420 23.48 9.70 30.78
CA ASP A 420 22.56 10.05 29.69
C ASP A 420 22.97 9.58 28.29
N ASP A 421 24.09 8.87 28.08
CA ASP A 421 24.39 8.30 26.77
C ASP A 421 23.36 7.21 26.41
N PRO A 422 22.90 7.14 25.13
CA PRO A 422 22.04 6.05 24.69
C PRO A 422 22.83 4.75 24.59
N VAL A 423 22.30 3.68 25.20
CA VAL A 423 22.93 2.35 25.19
C VAL A 423 21.93 1.32 24.68
N VAL A 424 22.38 0.48 23.74
CA VAL A 424 21.60 -0.63 23.20
C VAL A 424 22.18 -1.95 23.67
N TYR A 425 21.36 -2.70 24.39
CA TYR A 425 21.60 -4.10 24.71
C TYR A 425 20.91 -4.98 23.68
N SER A 426 21.57 -6.06 23.25
CA SER A 426 21.06 -6.94 22.20
C SER A 426 21.18 -8.42 22.61
N TRP A 427 20.17 -9.21 22.25
CA TRP A 427 20.12 -10.65 22.48
C TRP A 427 19.68 -11.37 21.20
N SER A 428 20.54 -12.27 20.71
CA SER A 428 20.21 -13.16 19.59
C SER A 428 18.99 -14.00 19.91
N LEU A 429 18.05 -14.03 18.97
CA LEU A 429 16.85 -14.85 18.96
C LEU A 429 17.02 -16.14 18.14
N GLY A 430 18.19 -16.32 17.52
CA GLY A 430 18.58 -17.57 16.87
C GLY A 430 17.93 -17.79 15.51
N ASP A 431 17.60 -16.72 14.80
CA ASP A 431 17.05 -16.74 13.44
C ASP A 431 15.79 -17.61 13.33
N ALA A 432 14.91 -17.52 14.33
CA ALA A 432 13.68 -18.31 14.35
C ALA A 432 12.72 -17.84 13.26
N VAL A 433 12.35 -18.74 12.35
CA VAL A 433 11.35 -18.50 11.31
C VAL A 433 9.95 -18.70 11.89
N VAL A 434 9.08 -17.72 11.70
CA VAL A 434 7.70 -17.70 12.18
C VAL A 434 6.79 -17.55 10.95
N ALA A 435 6.02 -18.58 10.63
CA ALA A 435 5.13 -18.53 9.48
C ALA A 435 3.93 -17.57 9.73
N PRO A 436 3.22 -17.12 8.68
CA PRO A 436 2.00 -16.33 8.84
C PRO A 436 1.00 -16.99 9.79
N GLY A 437 0.49 -16.24 10.75
CA GLY A 437 -0.45 -16.67 11.78
C GLY A 437 0.16 -17.48 12.94
N GLU A 438 1.44 -17.86 12.88
CA GLU A 438 2.12 -18.54 13.98
C GLU A 438 2.41 -17.60 15.15
N ARG A 439 2.60 -18.20 16.33
CA ARG A 439 2.89 -17.46 17.56
C ARG A 439 4.23 -17.86 18.14
N VAL A 440 4.93 -16.89 18.67
CA VAL A 440 6.18 -17.06 19.41
C VAL A 440 5.95 -16.75 20.87
N ARG A 441 6.46 -17.64 21.74
CA ARG A 441 6.59 -17.35 23.16
C ARG A 441 8.02 -16.91 23.45
N TRP A 442 8.17 -15.74 24.06
CA TRP A 442 9.46 -15.21 24.47
C TRP A 442 10.00 -16.00 25.66
N GLN A 443 11.15 -16.66 25.53
CA GLN A 443 11.89 -17.14 26.70
C GLN A 443 12.86 -16.06 27.18
N ALA A 444 12.28 -15.04 27.80
CA ALA A 444 12.98 -13.83 28.21
C ALA A 444 13.91 -13.98 29.43
N GLY A 445 14.21 -15.20 29.88
CA GLY A 445 15.06 -15.43 31.06
C GLY A 445 16.47 -14.85 30.93
N ALA A 446 16.96 -14.68 29.70
CA ALA A 446 18.23 -14.03 29.39
C ALA A 446 18.16 -12.49 29.40
N VAL A 447 16.96 -11.91 29.35
CA VAL A 447 16.73 -10.45 29.34
C VAL A 447 16.52 -10.02 30.80
N PRO A 448 17.46 -9.24 31.39
CA PRO A 448 17.36 -8.82 32.78
C PRO A 448 16.05 -8.07 33.08
N GLU A 449 15.40 -8.39 34.21
CA GLU A 449 14.12 -7.79 34.60
C GLU A 449 14.20 -6.28 34.85
N TRP A 450 15.37 -5.76 35.25
CA TRP A 450 15.53 -4.32 35.50
C TRP A 450 15.31 -3.46 34.25
N LEU A 451 15.48 -4.04 33.05
CA LEU A 451 15.22 -3.34 31.79
C LEU A 451 13.73 -3.08 31.56
N ASP A 452 12.84 -3.89 32.12
CA ASP A 452 11.39 -3.72 31.93
C ASP A 452 10.91 -2.36 32.48
N GLY A 453 11.62 -1.79 33.45
CA GLY A 453 11.34 -0.45 34.02
C GLY A 453 12.27 0.68 33.55
N GLN A 454 13.34 0.37 32.80
CA GLN A 454 14.35 1.37 32.39
C GLN A 454 14.46 1.55 30.87
N ALA A 455 14.09 0.55 30.08
CA ALA A 455 14.15 0.63 28.63
C ALA A 455 13.15 1.68 28.13
N LEU A 456 13.66 2.60 27.31
CA LEU A 456 12.83 3.52 26.55
C LEU A 456 12.03 2.75 25.49
N LEU A 457 12.68 1.75 24.89
CA LEU A 457 12.14 0.98 23.78
C LEU A 457 12.74 -0.43 23.78
N PHE A 458 11.88 -1.41 23.51
CA PHE A 458 12.28 -2.72 23.03
C PHE A 458 11.80 -2.89 21.59
N TRP A 459 12.62 -3.50 20.74
CA TRP A 459 12.22 -3.91 19.40
C TRP A 459 12.98 -5.16 18.99
N VAL A 460 12.39 -5.95 18.10
CA VAL A 460 13.05 -7.10 17.49
C VAL A 460 13.50 -6.71 16.08
N GLU A 461 14.77 -6.96 15.79
CA GLU A 461 15.28 -7.02 14.44
C GLU A 461 14.82 -8.33 13.79
N TYR A 462 14.20 -8.21 12.62
CA TYR A 462 13.73 -9.33 11.84
C TYR A 462 14.02 -9.11 10.36
N SER A 463 13.86 -10.15 9.56
CA SER A 463 13.77 -10.11 8.09
C SER A 463 12.50 -10.82 7.63
N VAL A 464 12.05 -10.48 6.44
CA VAL A 464 10.84 -11.03 5.83
C VAL A 464 11.28 -11.93 4.69
N ASP A 465 10.70 -13.12 4.58
CA ASP A 465 10.94 -13.99 3.44
C ASP A 465 10.09 -13.55 2.24
N GLY A 466 10.65 -12.63 1.45
CA GLY A 466 10.05 -12.16 0.20
C GLY A 466 10.12 -13.18 -0.95
N THR A 467 10.61 -14.39 -0.73
CA THR A 467 10.65 -15.46 -1.75
C THR A 467 9.46 -16.42 -1.65
N CYS A 468 8.53 -16.17 -0.72
CA CYS A 468 7.33 -16.98 -0.54
C CYS A 468 6.29 -16.74 -1.65
N ALA A 469 6.42 -17.44 -2.77
CA ALA A 469 5.47 -17.33 -3.89
C ALA A 469 3.98 -17.55 -3.49
N PRO A 470 3.61 -18.51 -2.61
CA PRO A 470 2.23 -18.61 -2.14
C PRO A 470 1.75 -17.40 -1.33
N CYS A 471 2.67 -16.73 -0.62
CA CYS A 471 2.38 -15.53 0.14
C CYS A 471 2.15 -14.34 -0.80
N ASP A 472 3.00 -14.19 -1.82
CA ASP A 472 2.77 -13.20 -2.88
C ASP A 472 1.42 -13.45 -3.54
N ASP A 473 1.13 -14.69 -3.96
CA ASP A 473 -0.16 -14.99 -4.57
C ASP A 473 -1.32 -14.64 -3.65
N ALA A 474 -1.22 -14.83 -2.33
CA ALA A 474 -2.24 -14.37 -1.39
C ALA A 474 -2.37 -12.84 -1.32
N VAL A 475 -1.25 -12.12 -1.20
CA VAL A 475 -1.23 -10.63 -1.14
C VAL A 475 -1.76 -10.01 -2.42
N PHE A 476 -1.33 -10.53 -3.56
CA PHE A 476 -1.65 -9.98 -4.87
C PHE A 476 -3.01 -10.48 -5.37
N SER A 477 -3.45 -11.72 -5.14
CA SER A 477 -4.76 -12.20 -5.61
C SER A 477 -5.96 -11.51 -4.97
N GLU A 478 -5.83 -10.98 -3.75
CA GLU A 478 -6.91 -10.21 -3.10
C GLU A 478 -6.97 -8.75 -3.58
N ARG A 479 -5.88 -8.22 -4.15
CA ARG A 479 -5.68 -6.77 -4.40
C ARG A 479 -5.54 -6.43 -5.87
N PHE A 480 -4.94 -7.33 -6.62
CA PHE A 480 -4.91 -7.38 -8.07
C PHE A 480 -6.00 -8.38 -8.41
N ILE A 481 -7.06 -7.91 -9.07
CA ILE A 481 -8.18 -8.75 -9.46
C ILE A 481 -7.61 -10.07 -10.04
N PRO A 482 -7.81 -11.22 -9.38
CA PRO A 482 -7.04 -12.45 -9.63
C PRO A 482 -7.36 -13.08 -10.99
N ASP A 483 -8.35 -12.50 -11.65
CA ASP A 483 -8.90 -12.88 -12.92
C ASP A 483 -8.93 -11.61 -13.77
N LEU A 484 -7.75 -11.05 -13.98
CA LEU A 484 -7.57 -9.92 -14.89
C LEU A 484 -8.22 -10.29 -16.23
N PRO A 485 -9.26 -9.58 -16.65
CA PRO A 485 -9.88 -9.87 -17.92
C PRO A 485 -8.87 -9.55 -19.01
N LYS A 486 -8.26 -10.58 -19.60
CA LYS A 486 -7.44 -10.44 -20.78
C LYS A 486 -8.35 -9.99 -21.91
N THR A 487 -7.88 -8.96 -22.59
CA THR A 487 -8.53 -8.44 -23.77
C THR A 487 -8.43 -9.46 -24.90
N ARG A 488 -9.57 -9.89 -25.43
CA ARG A 488 -9.66 -10.82 -26.55
C ARG A 488 -10.49 -10.20 -27.65
N GLU A 489 -9.98 -10.25 -28.87
CA GLU A 489 -10.63 -9.64 -30.02
C GLU A 489 -11.59 -10.64 -30.64
N VAL A 490 -12.81 -10.20 -30.95
CA VAL A 490 -13.77 -10.96 -31.73
C VAL A 490 -13.64 -10.50 -33.18
N VAL A 491 -13.15 -11.40 -34.01
CA VAL A 491 -12.94 -11.21 -35.44
C VAL A 491 -14.01 -11.99 -36.19
N PHE A 492 -14.62 -11.33 -37.17
CA PHE A 492 -15.49 -11.97 -38.13
C PHE A 492 -14.77 -12.01 -39.48
N THR A 493 -14.59 -13.22 -39.99
CA THR A 493 -13.98 -13.47 -41.29
C THR A 493 -15.10 -13.76 -42.28
N THR A 494 -15.33 -12.89 -43.26
CA THR A 494 -16.36 -13.14 -44.29
C THR A 494 -15.82 -14.14 -45.31
N GLY A 495 -16.51 -15.27 -45.48
CA GLY A 495 -16.18 -16.31 -46.46
C GLY A 495 -16.71 -15.95 -47.85
N ASP A 496 -17.76 -16.64 -48.27
CA ASP A 496 -18.53 -16.44 -49.51
C ASP A 496 -19.89 -15.74 -49.27
N ALA A 497 -20.05 -15.08 -48.13
CA ALA A 497 -21.33 -14.58 -47.66
C ALA A 497 -21.96 -13.56 -48.61
N PHE A 498 -21.19 -12.62 -49.17
CA PHE A 498 -21.72 -11.59 -50.06
C PHE A 498 -22.05 -12.16 -51.45
N GLU A 499 -21.14 -12.95 -52.02
CA GLU A 499 -21.34 -13.57 -53.33
C GLU A 499 -22.55 -14.51 -53.32
N ALA A 500 -22.62 -15.41 -52.33
CA ALA A 500 -23.70 -16.36 -52.23
C ALA A 500 -25.05 -15.66 -52.01
N THR A 501 -25.12 -14.66 -51.13
CA THR A 501 -26.38 -13.99 -50.78
C THR A 501 -26.81 -12.93 -51.77
N GLY A 502 -25.90 -12.38 -52.57
CA GLY A 502 -26.16 -11.17 -53.33
C GLY A 502 -26.42 -9.95 -52.45
N ALA A 503 -26.04 -10.00 -51.17
CA ALA A 503 -26.19 -8.87 -50.25
C ALA A 503 -25.38 -7.66 -50.73
N GLU A 504 -25.93 -6.47 -50.54
CA GLU A 504 -25.20 -5.22 -50.70
C GLU A 504 -24.45 -4.84 -49.41
N ARG A 505 -25.02 -5.22 -48.26
CA ARG A 505 -24.46 -4.89 -46.95
C ARG A 505 -24.81 -5.95 -45.92
N ILE A 506 -23.81 -6.39 -45.17
CA ILE A 506 -23.98 -7.21 -43.98
C ILE A 506 -23.48 -6.38 -42.79
N THR A 507 -24.33 -6.23 -41.78
CA THR A 507 -24.00 -5.58 -40.51
C THR A 507 -24.10 -6.62 -39.40
N VAL A 508 -23.06 -6.71 -38.58
CA VAL A 508 -23.05 -7.58 -37.40
C VAL A 508 -23.20 -6.74 -36.14
N HIS A 509 -24.08 -7.18 -35.25
CA HIS A 509 -24.24 -6.64 -33.91
C HIS A 509 -23.73 -7.66 -32.91
N VAL A 510 -23.02 -7.20 -31.89
CA VAL A 510 -22.49 -8.05 -30.82
C VAL A 510 -22.96 -7.52 -29.48
N ARG A 511 -23.35 -8.42 -28.58
CA ARG A 511 -23.60 -8.11 -27.17
C ARG A 511 -22.96 -9.17 -26.28
N SER A 512 -22.56 -8.76 -25.08
CA SER A 512 -21.88 -9.64 -24.14
C SER A 512 -21.82 -9.00 -22.75
N PRO A 513 -21.90 -9.79 -21.65
CA PRO A 513 -21.53 -9.30 -20.32
C PRO A 513 -20.03 -9.04 -20.20
N PHE A 514 -19.20 -9.67 -21.05
CA PHE A 514 -17.75 -9.51 -21.10
C PHE A 514 -17.29 -8.29 -21.90
N LEU A 515 -18.22 -7.47 -22.41
CA LEU A 515 -17.89 -6.16 -22.94
C LEU A 515 -17.77 -5.09 -21.85
N ASP A 516 -18.29 -5.38 -20.66
CA ASP A 516 -18.09 -4.60 -19.44
C ASP A 516 -17.05 -5.32 -18.56
N PRO A 517 -15.89 -4.71 -18.26
CA PRO A 517 -14.90 -5.33 -17.37
C PRO A 517 -15.44 -5.58 -15.96
N GLN A 518 -16.46 -4.82 -15.50
CA GLN A 518 -17.12 -5.02 -14.21
C GLN A 518 -18.29 -6.01 -14.26
N ARG A 519 -18.73 -6.41 -15.46
CA ARG A 519 -19.82 -7.38 -15.69
C ARG A 519 -21.13 -6.98 -15.02
N SER A 520 -21.35 -5.68 -14.87
CA SER A 520 -22.55 -5.15 -14.21
C SER A 520 -23.80 -5.34 -15.06
N ALA A 521 -23.65 -5.42 -16.39
CA ALA A 521 -24.73 -5.64 -17.34
C ALA A 521 -24.23 -6.25 -18.66
N ILE A 522 -25.18 -6.77 -19.46
CA ILE A 522 -24.91 -7.11 -20.86
C ILE A 522 -24.83 -5.80 -21.66
N VAL A 523 -23.68 -5.53 -22.27
CA VAL A 523 -23.47 -4.37 -23.14
C VAL A 523 -23.66 -4.79 -24.60
N GLN A 524 -24.31 -3.94 -25.39
CA GLN A 524 -24.50 -4.13 -26.84
C GLN A 524 -23.72 -3.06 -27.60
N LEU A 525 -22.88 -3.48 -28.54
CA LEU A 525 -22.11 -2.58 -29.39
C LEU A 525 -22.96 -2.04 -30.56
N PRO A 526 -22.60 -0.86 -31.11
CA PRO A 526 -23.09 -0.43 -32.41
C PRO A 526 -22.84 -1.49 -33.49
N GLY A 527 -23.69 -1.53 -34.51
CA GLY A 527 -23.53 -2.47 -35.62
C GLY A 527 -22.27 -2.17 -36.44
N VAL A 528 -21.46 -3.19 -36.71
CA VAL A 528 -20.25 -3.10 -37.52
C VAL A 528 -20.55 -3.61 -38.92
N ARG A 529 -20.25 -2.79 -39.94
CA ARG A 529 -20.43 -3.17 -41.34
C ARG A 529 -19.27 -4.04 -41.78
N LEU A 530 -19.57 -5.21 -42.35
CA LEU A 530 -18.59 -6.08 -42.99
C LEU A 530 -18.29 -5.57 -44.41
N ALA A 531 -17.03 -5.65 -44.83
CA ALA A 531 -16.56 -5.00 -46.04
C ALA A 531 -16.83 -5.82 -47.31
N ALA A 532 -16.30 -7.04 -47.39
CA ALA A 532 -16.40 -7.94 -48.54
C ALA A 532 -16.04 -9.37 -48.14
N ASP A 533 -16.26 -10.31 -49.05
CA ASP A 533 -15.78 -11.70 -48.94
C ASP A 533 -14.24 -11.76 -48.85
N GLY A 534 -13.75 -12.71 -48.07
CA GLY A 534 -12.34 -12.91 -47.74
C GLY A 534 -11.71 -11.87 -46.80
N GLN A 535 -12.50 -11.02 -46.14
CA GLN A 535 -11.98 -9.97 -45.24
C GLN A 535 -12.19 -10.31 -43.76
N GLU A 536 -11.19 -10.01 -42.94
CA GLU A 536 -11.29 -10.04 -41.48
C GLU A 536 -11.75 -8.68 -40.97
N THR A 537 -12.73 -8.67 -40.07
CA THR A 537 -13.21 -7.45 -39.41
C THR A 537 -13.22 -7.67 -37.91
N GLN A 538 -12.48 -6.84 -37.17
CA GLN A 538 -12.58 -6.81 -35.72
C GLN A 538 -13.88 -6.12 -35.32
N VAL A 539 -14.74 -6.83 -34.59
CA VAL A 539 -16.09 -6.36 -34.25
C VAL A 539 -16.21 -6.00 -32.78
N ALA A 540 -15.51 -6.73 -31.91
CA ALA A 540 -15.60 -6.53 -30.48
C ALA A 540 -14.27 -6.84 -29.77
N ARG A 541 -14.19 -6.37 -28.53
CA ARG A 541 -13.06 -6.58 -27.64
C ARG A 541 -13.62 -7.00 -26.28
N LEU A 542 -13.44 -8.26 -25.92
CA LEU A 542 -13.97 -8.88 -24.71
C LEU A 542 -12.94 -8.89 -23.59
N PHE A 543 -13.43 -8.79 -22.37
CA PHE A 543 -12.70 -8.85 -21.10
C PHE A 543 -12.91 -10.26 -20.51
N LEU A 544 -12.04 -11.21 -20.86
CA LEU A 544 -12.14 -12.62 -20.47
C LEU A 544 -11.02 -13.03 -19.52
N THR A 545 -11.34 -13.73 -18.44
CA THR A 545 -10.35 -14.22 -17.48
C THR A 545 -9.67 -15.50 -17.98
N GLU A 546 -8.52 -15.88 -17.43
CA GLU A 546 -7.85 -17.14 -17.82
C GLU A 546 -8.73 -18.35 -17.50
N ARG A 547 -9.47 -18.27 -16.38
CA ARG A 547 -10.42 -19.28 -15.98
C ARG A 547 -11.52 -19.48 -17.01
N GLU A 548 -11.99 -18.43 -17.67
CA GLU A 548 -13.08 -18.49 -18.66
C GLU A 548 -12.62 -18.95 -20.03
N PHE A 549 -11.37 -18.62 -20.36
CA PHE A 549 -10.75 -19.08 -21.58
C PHE A 549 -10.33 -20.56 -21.52
N SER A 550 -10.21 -21.13 -20.31
CA SER A 550 -9.87 -22.54 -20.12
C SER A 550 -10.88 -23.46 -20.81
N PRO A 551 -10.44 -24.52 -21.52
CA PRO A 551 -11.33 -25.53 -22.10
C PRO A 551 -12.23 -26.23 -21.07
N ALA A 552 -11.82 -26.21 -19.79
CA ALA A 552 -12.57 -26.78 -18.67
C ALA A 552 -13.59 -25.81 -18.03
N ALA A 553 -13.66 -24.56 -18.51
CA ALA A 553 -14.55 -23.54 -17.98
C ALA A 553 -16.02 -23.77 -18.38
N SER A 554 -16.95 -23.14 -17.62
CA SER A 554 -18.41 -23.02 -17.88
C SER A 554 -18.74 -23.06 -19.38
N HIS A 555 -19.78 -23.79 -19.80
CA HIS A 555 -20.26 -23.91 -21.19
C HIS A 555 -20.91 -22.63 -21.77
N GLU A 556 -20.92 -21.53 -21.02
CA GLU A 556 -21.59 -20.28 -21.42
C GLU A 556 -20.91 -19.57 -22.60
N PRO A 557 -21.66 -18.90 -23.49
CA PRO A 557 -21.07 -18.16 -24.61
C PRO A 557 -20.28 -16.94 -24.13
N PHE A 558 -19.19 -16.61 -24.82
CA PHE A 558 -18.44 -15.38 -24.58
C PHE A 558 -19.17 -14.15 -25.11
N TYR A 559 -19.99 -14.31 -26.13
CA TYR A 559 -20.82 -13.23 -26.67
C TYR A 559 -21.97 -13.82 -27.46
N GLU A 560 -22.93 -12.97 -27.79
CA GLU A 560 -23.96 -13.29 -28.76
C GLU A 560 -23.89 -12.30 -29.91
N TRP A 561 -24.22 -12.77 -31.11
CA TRP A 561 -24.20 -11.95 -32.32
C TRP A 561 -25.51 -12.03 -33.10
N PHE A 562 -25.76 -11.01 -33.90
CA PHE A 562 -26.98 -10.83 -34.67
C PHE A 562 -26.64 -10.19 -36.02
N LEU A 563 -27.24 -10.67 -37.11
CA LEU A 563 -27.00 -10.14 -38.45
C LEU A 563 -28.18 -9.30 -38.96
N GLU A 564 -27.84 -8.21 -39.63
CA GLU A 564 -28.71 -7.46 -40.52
C GLU A 564 -28.12 -7.50 -41.93
N VAL A 565 -28.87 -8.02 -42.89
CA VAL A 565 -28.45 -8.18 -44.29
C VAL A 565 -29.36 -7.32 -45.16
N ALA A 566 -28.80 -6.32 -45.83
CA ALA A 566 -29.50 -5.52 -46.82
C ALA A 566 -29.13 -6.00 -48.23
N MET A 567 -30.15 -6.30 -49.02
CA MET A 567 -30.05 -6.74 -50.40
C MET A 567 -29.99 -5.53 -51.33
N ARG A 568 -29.55 -5.76 -52.58
CA ARG A 568 -29.47 -4.72 -53.63
C ARG A 568 -30.82 -4.12 -54.02
N ASP A 569 -31.92 -4.82 -53.77
CA ASP A 569 -33.28 -4.33 -54.00
C ASP A 569 -33.81 -3.43 -52.86
N GLY A 570 -32.99 -3.20 -51.82
CA GLY A 570 -33.35 -2.45 -50.63
C GLY A 570 -34.06 -3.27 -49.55
N THR A 571 -34.38 -4.54 -49.79
CA THR A 571 -34.97 -5.43 -48.79
C THR A 571 -33.95 -5.72 -47.70
N THR A 572 -34.37 -5.64 -46.43
CA THR A 572 -33.50 -5.92 -45.28
C THR A 572 -34.02 -7.13 -44.52
N TYR A 573 -33.14 -8.09 -44.29
CA TYR A 573 -33.37 -9.28 -43.48
C TYR A 573 -32.61 -9.14 -42.16
N ARG A 574 -33.22 -9.62 -41.08
CA ARG A 574 -32.66 -9.58 -39.73
C ARG A 574 -32.74 -10.96 -39.12
N SER A 575 -31.72 -11.33 -38.35
CA SER A 575 -31.76 -12.56 -37.56
C SER A 575 -32.99 -12.54 -36.63
N PRO A 576 -33.69 -13.67 -36.44
CA PRO A 576 -34.84 -13.73 -35.54
C PRO A 576 -34.42 -13.77 -34.06
N SER A 577 -33.18 -14.16 -33.77
CA SER A 577 -32.62 -14.27 -32.44
C SER A 577 -31.12 -14.01 -32.44
N TRP A 578 -30.58 -13.72 -31.25
CA TRP A 578 -29.15 -13.66 -31.03
C TRP A 578 -28.55 -15.07 -31.07
N SER A 579 -27.41 -15.22 -31.74
CA SER A 579 -26.69 -16.48 -31.86
C SER A 579 -25.51 -16.49 -30.87
N PRO A 580 -25.45 -17.45 -29.93
CA PRO A 580 -24.36 -17.53 -28.96
C PRO A 580 -23.07 -18.01 -29.63
N SER A 581 -21.92 -17.49 -29.20
CA SER A 581 -20.59 -17.92 -29.66
C SER A 581 -19.56 -17.91 -28.53
N ARG A 582 -18.60 -18.83 -28.64
CA ARG A 582 -17.33 -18.83 -27.89
C ARG A 582 -16.11 -18.68 -28.80
N ALA A 583 -16.30 -18.78 -30.12
CA ALA A 583 -15.21 -18.63 -31.06
C ALA A 583 -14.84 -17.16 -31.13
N LEU A 584 -13.57 -16.84 -30.91
CA LEU A 584 -13.07 -15.46 -31.06
C LEU A 584 -12.85 -15.09 -32.54
N ASP A 585 -12.72 -16.09 -33.41
CA ASP A 585 -12.69 -15.94 -34.86
C ASP A 585 -13.86 -16.71 -35.44
N LEU A 586 -14.77 -16.01 -36.10
CA LEU A 586 -16.00 -16.57 -36.66
C LEU A 586 -16.02 -16.40 -38.17
N LEU A 587 -15.98 -17.53 -38.88
CA LEU A 587 -16.13 -17.57 -40.33
C LEU A 587 -17.61 -17.43 -40.72
N LEU A 588 -17.97 -16.30 -41.32
CA LEU A 588 -19.28 -16.05 -41.91
C LEU A 588 -19.31 -16.52 -43.36
N GLY A 589 -19.68 -17.78 -43.57
CA GLY A 589 -20.03 -18.31 -44.89
C GLY A 589 -21.54 -18.29 -45.17
N SER A 590 -21.91 -18.64 -46.39
CA SER A 590 -23.30 -18.76 -46.88
C SER A 590 -24.21 -19.56 -45.94
N ALA A 591 -23.78 -20.73 -45.48
CA ALA A 591 -24.54 -21.59 -44.56
C ALA A 591 -24.80 -20.93 -43.19
N VAL A 592 -23.82 -20.17 -42.66
CA VAL A 592 -23.96 -19.48 -41.38
C VAL A 592 -24.94 -18.31 -41.50
N VAL A 593 -24.88 -17.57 -42.60
CA VAL A 593 -25.83 -16.49 -42.89
C VAL A 593 -27.25 -17.04 -43.07
N GLU A 594 -27.41 -18.14 -43.80
CA GLU A 594 -28.69 -18.81 -43.98
C GLU A 594 -29.30 -19.26 -42.66
N GLN A 595 -28.52 -19.95 -41.84
CA GLN A 595 -28.93 -20.41 -40.53
C GLN A 595 -29.32 -19.23 -39.63
N ALA A 596 -28.50 -18.18 -39.61
CA ALA A 596 -28.73 -16.99 -38.80
C ALA A 596 -29.99 -16.19 -39.22
N LEU A 597 -30.42 -16.30 -40.48
CA LEU A 597 -31.63 -15.66 -41.00
C LEU A 597 -32.85 -16.61 -41.03
N GLY A 598 -32.71 -17.83 -40.50
CA GLY A 598 -33.79 -18.80 -40.36
C GLY A 598 -34.23 -19.44 -41.68
N GLY A 599 -33.35 -19.57 -42.68
CA GLY A 599 -33.60 -20.26 -43.95
C GLY A 599 -34.55 -19.56 -44.94
N ARG A 600 -35.09 -18.38 -44.60
CA ARG A 600 -36.16 -17.73 -45.38
C ARG A 600 -35.69 -16.84 -46.54
N VAL A 601 -34.39 -16.57 -46.65
CA VAL A 601 -33.87 -15.59 -47.61
C VAL A 601 -33.77 -16.16 -49.03
N TRP A 602 -33.67 -17.49 -49.15
CA TRP A 602 -33.22 -18.13 -50.39
C TRP A 602 -34.34 -18.57 -51.32
N GLU A 603 -35.57 -18.71 -50.81
CA GLU A 603 -36.72 -19.14 -51.62
C GLU A 603 -37.17 -18.11 -52.67
N ARG A 604 -36.65 -16.88 -52.66
CA ARG A 604 -37.04 -15.83 -53.65
C ARG A 604 -35.91 -15.33 -54.54
N ALA A 605 -34.65 -15.59 -54.20
CA ALA A 605 -33.51 -15.03 -54.93
C ALA A 605 -33.02 -15.91 -56.07
N SER A 606 -33.48 -17.16 -56.19
CA SER A 606 -33.18 -18.00 -57.35
C SER A 606 -33.99 -17.47 -58.54
N PRO A 607 -33.39 -16.75 -59.50
CA PRO A 607 -34.10 -16.34 -60.69
C PRO A 607 -34.43 -17.62 -61.46
N ASN A 608 -35.70 -17.79 -61.82
CA ASN A 608 -36.23 -18.86 -62.67
C ASN A 608 -35.15 -19.69 -63.39
N ALA A 609 -34.88 -20.89 -62.85
CA ALA A 609 -34.19 -21.94 -63.60
C ALA A 609 -35.03 -22.44 -64.80
N ASP A 610 -36.24 -21.89 -65.01
CA ASP A 610 -37.17 -22.23 -66.09
C ASP A 610 -36.98 -21.42 -67.38
N ASP A 611 -36.07 -20.44 -67.45
CA ASP A 611 -35.77 -19.71 -68.70
C ASP A 611 -34.58 -20.30 -69.50
N ALA A 612 -34.23 -21.57 -69.27
CA ALA A 612 -33.32 -22.32 -70.13
C ALA A 612 -34.00 -22.65 -71.47
N VAL A 613 -33.94 -21.69 -72.41
CA VAL A 613 -34.29 -21.85 -73.82
C VAL A 613 -33.56 -23.07 -74.40
N SER A 614 -34.33 -24.05 -74.86
CA SER A 614 -33.84 -25.21 -75.63
C SER A 614 -33.13 -24.76 -76.91
N PRO A 615 -31.86 -25.18 -77.15
CA PRO A 615 -31.22 -25.04 -78.44
C PRO A 615 -31.45 -26.32 -79.26
N SER A 616 -32.60 -26.43 -79.90
CA SER A 616 -32.82 -27.48 -80.91
C SER A 616 -33.91 -27.07 -81.89
N ALA A 617 -33.55 -26.13 -82.77
CA ALA A 617 -34.11 -25.98 -84.11
C ALA A 617 -33.18 -25.08 -84.93
N LEU A 618 -32.20 -25.68 -85.60
CA LEU A 618 -31.70 -25.30 -86.93
C LEU A 618 -30.62 -26.31 -87.38
N GLU A 619 -30.86 -26.83 -88.57
CA GLU A 619 -30.16 -27.85 -89.38
C GLU A 619 -30.29 -29.33 -88.98
#